data_AF-A0A4Q0ATI3-F1
#
_entry.id   AF-A0A4Q0ATI3-F1
#
_cell.length_a   1.000
_cell.length_b   1.000
_cell.length_c   1.000
_cell.angle_alpha   90.00
_cell.angle_beta   90.00
_cell.angle_gamma   90.00
#
_symmetry.space_group_name_H-M   'P 1'
#
loop_
_entity.id
_entity.type
_entity.pdbx_description
1 polymer ?
#
loop_
_entity_poly.entity_id
_entity_poly.type
_entity_poly.pdbx_seq_one_letter_code
_entity_poly.pdbx_strand_id
1 'polypeptide(L)'
;MCRVPQTFSERNEGIIRTVALMRHLASIVGVKNAYQFAKWFDGKQNTFNRASTAASGKWSRNFSGQVSLKGEQLDLLERLIPDARRFYEQGPADLWTALWSDPVNLWPLCRTRYCDDGPEIDDRIWTVIKDELKNERTLDTVIAEFEANLLLAQHYGEPLTIRHLSEGIALFRLYHHINALTRINADGAGLYQSIVACLADINVCHKLNEIVGFDRIQSAIYGVIQNLEIPLERIDSKSRWEVLGDRLAWVSER
;
A
#
# COMPACT_ATOMS: atom_id res chain seq x y z
N MET A 1 14.71 8.01 30.07
CA MET A 1 13.64 8.41 29.13
C MET A 1 12.52 7.37 29.23
N CYS A 2 11.33 7.75 29.68
CA CYS A 2 10.17 6.86 29.70
C CYS A 2 9.70 6.61 28.26
N ARG A 3 9.57 5.34 27.85
CA ARG A 3 8.94 4.99 26.56
C ARG A 3 7.47 5.36 26.64
N VAL A 4 7.01 6.21 25.73
CA VAL A 4 5.58 6.46 25.54
C VAL A 4 4.92 5.12 25.16
N PRO A 5 3.83 4.70 25.82
CA PRO A 5 3.11 3.50 25.45
C PRO A 5 2.60 3.62 24.01
N GLN A 6 2.85 2.59 23.18
CA GLN A 6 2.29 2.54 21.82
C GLN A 6 0.77 2.48 21.87
N THR A 7 0.11 3.18 20.95
CA THR A 7 -1.35 3.08 20.81
C THR A 7 -1.76 1.69 20.32
N PHE A 8 -3.02 1.31 20.53
CA PHE A 8 -3.54 0.04 20.01
C PHE A 8 -3.44 -0.04 18.48
N SER A 9 -3.63 1.09 17.78
CA SER A 9 -3.45 1.20 16.32
C SER A 9 -2.01 0.91 15.91
N GLU A 10 -1.04 1.61 16.50
CA GLU A 10 0.39 1.43 16.20
C GLU A 10 0.85 -0.02 16.45
N ARG A 11 0.32 -0.65 17.50
CA ARG A 11 0.60 -2.06 17.78
C ARG A 11 0.04 -2.98 16.69
N ASN A 12 -1.19 -2.74 16.24
CA ASN A 12 -1.82 -3.54 15.19
C ASN A 12 -1.12 -3.35 13.84
N GLU A 13 -0.75 -2.12 13.49
CA GLU A 13 0.03 -1.78 12.30
C GLU A 13 1.38 -2.50 12.30
N GLY A 14 2.10 -2.46 13.42
CA GLY A 14 3.37 -3.17 13.58
C GLY A 14 3.22 -4.68 13.41
N ILE A 15 2.11 -5.27 13.86
CA ILE A 15 1.81 -6.70 13.67
C ILE A 15 1.57 -7.01 12.19
N ILE A 16 0.79 -6.19 11.49
CA ILE A 16 0.50 -6.37 10.06
C ILE A 16 1.79 -6.28 9.25
N ARG A 17 2.60 -5.23 9.46
CA ARG A 17 3.92 -5.05 8.81
C ARG A 17 4.85 -6.23 9.07
N THR A 18 4.84 -6.75 10.28
CA THR A 18 5.66 -7.89 10.67
C THR A 18 5.29 -9.16 9.92
N VAL A 19 4.01 -9.53 9.92
CA VAL A 19 3.56 -10.75 9.24
C VAL A 19 3.80 -10.63 7.74
N ALA A 20 3.52 -9.45 7.17
CA ALA A 20 3.80 -9.13 5.78
C ALA A 20 5.27 -9.34 5.42
N LEU A 21 6.18 -8.74 6.19
CA LEU A 21 7.61 -8.89 5.97
C LEU A 21 8.04 -10.36 6.10
N MET A 22 7.64 -11.06 7.17
CA MET A 22 8.07 -12.45 7.37
C MET A 22 7.61 -13.37 6.24
N ARG A 23 6.40 -13.19 5.70
CA ARG A 23 5.90 -13.95 4.54
C ARG A 23 6.62 -13.57 3.26
N HIS A 24 6.88 -12.28 3.04
CA HIS A 24 7.65 -11.80 1.90
C HIS A 24 9.06 -12.38 1.88
N LEU A 25 9.78 -12.31 3.01
CA LEU A 25 11.12 -12.88 3.13
C LEU A 25 11.11 -14.41 2.99
N ALA A 26 10.10 -15.09 3.55
CA ALA A 26 9.94 -16.54 3.39
C ALA A 26 9.80 -16.94 1.92
N SER A 27 9.02 -16.16 1.15
CA SER A 27 8.86 -16.35 -0.29
C SER A 27 10.19 -16.15 -1.05
N ILE A 28 10.91 -15.06 -0.77
CA ILE A 28 12.22 -14.77 -1.38
C ILE A 28 13.22 -15.93 -1.19
N VAL A 29 13.26 -16.51 0.01
CA VAL A 29 14.23 -17.56 0.35
C VAL A 29 13.70 -18.98 0.08
N GLY A 30 12.48 -19.12 -0.45
CA GLY A 30 11.90 -20.40 -0.82
C GLY A 30 11.47 -21.30 0.35
N VAL A 31 11.15 -20.73 1.52
CA VAL A 31 10.71 -21.48 2.70
C VAL A 31 9.22 -21.29 2.97
N LYS A 32 8.58 -22.31 3.55
CA LYS A 32 7.11 -22.36 3.70
C LYS A 32 6.60 -22.05 5.11
N ASN A 33 7.48 -22.07 6.11
CA ASN A 33 7.07 -21.87 7.50
C ASN A 33 8.19 -21.27 8.37
N ALA A 34 7.80 -20.82 9.56
CA ALA A 34 8.68 -20.14 10.51
C ALA A 34 9.91 -20.98 10.91
N TYR A 35 9.76 -22.30 11.01
CA TYR A 35 10.85 -23.20 11.38
C TYR A 35 11.90 -23.32 10.26
N GLN A 36 11.45 -23.50 9.02
CA GLN A 36 12.33 -23.51 7.84
C GLN A 36 13.05 -22.17 7.67
N PHE A 37 12.34 -21.05 7.88
CA PHE A 37 12.94 -19.73 7.88
C PHE A 37 14.01 -19.58 8.98
N ALA A 38 13.71 -20.03 10.20
CA ALA A 38 14.65 -19.96 11.31
C ALA A 38 15.93 -20.77 11.04
N LYS A 39 15.81 -21.98 10.46
CA LYS A 39 16.96 -22.79 10.03
C LYS A 39 17.81 -22.08 8.98
N TRP A 40 17.16 -21.50 7.97
CA TRP A 40 17.84 -20.73 6.93
C TRP A 40 18.58 -19.53 7.54
N PHE A 41 17.91 -18.78 8.43
CA PHE A 41 18.49 -17.62 9.10
C PHE A 41 19.70 -17.98 9.96
N ASP A 42 19.58 -19.04 10.77
CA ASP A 42 20.67 -19.56 11.61
C ASP A 42 21.88 -19.98 10.74
N GLY A 43 21.64 -20.61 9.59
CA GLY A 43 22.70 -21.02 8.66
C GLY A 43 23.41 -19.87 7.94
N LYS A 44 22.77 -18.69 7.81
CA LYS A 44 23.38 -17.49 7.23
C LYS A 44 24.13 -16.64 8.25
N GLN A 45 23.71 -16.66 9.51
CA GLN A 45 24.51 -16.10 10.59
C GLN A 45 25.63 -17.07 10.93
N ASN A 46 26.80 -16.90 10.32
CA ASN A 46 28.01 -17.70 10.55
C ASN A 46 28.25 -17.88 12.07
N THR A 47 27.79 -19.00 12.63
CA THR A 47 27.39 -19.08 14.05
C THR A 47 28.57 -19.53 14.90
N PHE A 48 29.49 -18.62 15.18
CA PHE A 48 30.32 -18.73 16.38
C PHE A 48 29.55 -18.07 17.54
N ASN A 49 28.97 -18.88 18.44
CA ASN A 49 28.36 -18.48 19.73
C ASN A 49 27.03 -17.68 19.74
N ARG A 50 26.12 -17.86 18.78
CA ARG A 50 24.71 -17.41 18.94
C ARG A 50 23.75 -18.58 19.09
N ALA A 51 22.85 -18.49 20.07
CA ALA A 51 21.81 -19.49 20.29
C ALA A 51 20.89 -19.62 19.05
N SER A 52 20.58 -20.86 18.64
CA SER A 52 19.74 -21.15 17.47
C SER A 52 18.34 -20.55 17.64
N THR A 53 17.94 -19.74 16.66
CA THR A 53 16.59 -19.16 16.62
C THR A 53 15.53 -20.19 16.23
N ALA A 54 15.94 -21.27 15.55
CA ALA A 54 15.08 -22.41 15.25
C ALA A 54 14.71 -23.19 16.52
N ALA A 55 15.69 -23.45 17.39
CA ALA A 55 15.46 -24.15 18.65
C ALA A 55 14.61 -23.33 19.64
N SER A 56 14.79 -22.00 19.65
CA SER A 56 14.05 -21.12 20.56
C SER A 56 12.67 -20.70 20.03
N GLY A 57 12.30 -21.09 18.82
CA GLY A 57 11.06 -20.66 18.17
C GLY A 57 10.93 -19.15 18.00
N LYS A 58 12.06 -18.41 17.93
CA LYS A 58 12.06 -16.93 18.03
C LYS A 58 11.16 -16.27 16.99
N TRP A 59 11.18 -16.79 15.76
CA TRP A 59 10.45 -16.25 14.63
C TRP A 59 8.98 -16.68 14.59
N SER A 60 8.58 -17.73 15.31
CA SER A 60 7.21 -18.27 15.21
C SER A 60 6.16 -17.23 15.60
N ARG A 61 6.43 -16.47 16.66
CA ARG A 61 5.55 -15.40 17.17
C ARG A 61 5.45 -14.22 16.20
N ASN A 62 6.49 -13.96 15.41
CA ASN A 62 6.45 -12.94 14.36
C ASN A 62 5.62 -13.42 13.17
N PHE A 63 5.84 -14.65 12.70
CA PHE A 63 5.05 -15.26 11.62
C PHE A 63 3.55 -15.37 11.95
N SER A 64 3.21 -15.65 13.20
CA SER A 64 1.82 -15.76 13.65
C SER A 64 1.17 -14.40 13.97
N GLY A 65 1.91 -13.29 13.87
CA GLY A 65 1.40 -11.97 14.20
C GLY A 65 1.08 -11.75 15.68
N GLN A 66 1.75 -12.47 16.58
CA GLN A 66 1.62 -12.25 18.02
C GLN A 66 2.48 -11.09 18.52
N VAL A 67 3.62 -10.85 17.87
CA VAL A 67 4.60 -9.84 18.26
C VAL A 67 5.17 -9.16 17.03
N SER A 68 5.28 -7.83 17.08
CA SER A 68 5.93 -7.03 16.04
C SER A 68 7.45 -7.19 16.06
N LEU A 69 8.09 -7.02 14.90
CA LEU A 69 9.54 -6.99 14.80
C LEU A 69 10.11 -5.78 15.54
N LYS A 70 11.20 -6.00 16.27
CA LYS A 70 11.99 -4.95 16.89
C LYS A 70 13.01 -4.40 15.88
N GLY A 71 13.46 -3.16 16.09
CA GLY A 71 14.47 -2.51 15.25
C GLY A 71 15.72 -3.37 15.02
N GLU A 72 16.29 -3.94 16.07
CA GLU A 72 17.45 -4.84 15.98
C GLU A 72 17.19 -6.08 15.11
N GLN A 73 15.95 -6.61 15.11
CA GLN A 73 15.60 -7.75 14.26
C GLN A 73 15.54 -7.31 12.79
N LEU A 74 14.99 -6.13 12.52
CA LEU A 74 14.96 -5.56 11.17
C LEU A 74 16.38 -5.31 10.65
N ASP A 75 17.29 -4.80 11.48
CA ASP A 75 18.69 -4.60 11.09
C ASP A 75 19.38 -5.91 10.73
N LEU A 76 19.08 -6.99 11.43
CA LEU A 76 19.61 -8.31 11.11
C LEU A 76 19.02 -8.87 9.80
N LEU A 77 17.73 -8.63 9.54
CA LEU A 77 17.08 -9.08 8.32
C LEU A 77 17.58 -8.29 7.09
N GLU A 78 17.73 -6.96 7.22
CA GLU A 78 18.24 -6.08 6.17
C GLU A 78 19.66 -6.48 5.70
N ARG A 79 20.51 -6.91 6.64
CA ARG A 79 21.85 -7.40 6.31
C ARG A 79 21.85 -8.67 5.45
N LEU A 80 20.80 -9.48 5.55
CA LEU A 80 20.69 -10.75 4.83
C LEU A 80 19.90 -10.61 3.53
N ILE A 81 18.87 -9.77 3.55
CA ILE A 81 17.98 -9.51 2.43
C ILE A 81 17.87 -7.98 2.32
N PRO A 82 18.53 -7.37 1.31
CA PRO A 82 18.38 -5.95 1.04
C PRO A 82 16.91 -5.56 0.87
N ASP A 83 16.55 -4.34 1.29
CA ASP A 83 15.20 -3.77 1.23
C ASP A 83 14.17 -4.36 2.22
N ALA A 84 14.55 -5.27 3.13
CA ALA A 84 13.64 -5.81 4.15
C ALA A 84 13.04 -4.71 5.05
N ARG A 85 13.86 -3.74 5.46
CA ARG A 85 13.46 -2.56 6.22
C ARG A 85 12.52 -1.68 5.41
N ARG A 86 12.87 -1.40 4.16
CA ARG A 86 12.03 -0.61 3.25
C ARG A 86 10.65 -1.25 3.09
N PHE A 87 10.60 -2.56 2.87
CA PHE A 87 9.35 -3.31 2.78
C PHE A 87 8.55 -3.25 4.09
N TYR A 88 9.21 -3.32 5.25
CA TYR A 88 8.53 -3.20 6.54
C TYR A 88 7.91 -1.81 6.75
N GLU A 89 8.63 -0.76 6.37
CA GLU A 89 8.23 0.63 6.60
C GLU A 89 7.19 1.12 5.58
N GLN A 90 7.42 0.84 4.30
CA GLN A 90 6.61 1.35 3.17
C GLN A 90 5.56 0.35 2.70
N GLY A 91 5.88 -0.95 2.75
CA GLY A 91 4.98 -2.00 2.33
C GLY A 91 5.03 -2.32 0.84
N PRO A 92 4.26 -3.35 0.44
CA PRO A 92 4.15 -3.72 -0.96
C PRO A 92 3.51 -2.57 -1.74
N ALA A 93 4.20 -2.10 -2.77
CA ALA A 93 3.80 -0.94 -3.56
C ALA A 93 3.40 0.29 -2.70
N ASP A 94 4.14 0.55 -1.62
CA ASP A 94 3.92 1.68 -0.68
C ASP A 94 2.58 1.67 0.08
N LEU A 95 1.91 0.52 0.15
CA LEU A 95 0.59 0.38 0.80
C LEU A 95 0.58 0.82 2.28
N TRP A 96 1.65 0.58 3.04
CA TRP A 96 1.73 1.03 4.44
C TRP A 96 1.88 2.54 4.55
N THR A 97 2.63 3.14 3.62
CA THR A 97 2.73 4.60 3.52
C THR A 97 1.34 5.17 3.22
N ALA A 98 0.66 4.64 2.19
CA ALA A 98 -0.68 5.08 1.81
C ALA A 98 -1.68 4.99 2.99
N LEU A 99 -1.63 3.93 3.80
CA LEU A 99 -2.54 3.72 4.93
C LEU A 99 -2.23 4.59 6.15
N TRP A 100 -0.97 4.69 6.55
CA TRP A 100 -0.63 5.12 7.91
C TRP A 100 0.38 6.26 7.99
N SER A 101 1.00 6.69 6.88
CA SER A 101 1.91 7.84 6.94
C SER A 101 1.15 9.15 7.11
N ASP A 102 1.88 10.19 7.53
CA ASP A 102 1.39 11.57 7.49
C ASP A 102 0.98 11.99 6.05
N PRO A 103 -0.07 12.82 5.87
CA PRO A 103 -0.50 13.33 4.57
C PRO A 103 0.61 13.93 3.70
N VAL A 104 1.65 14.53 4.28
CA VAL A 104 2.79 15.10 3.54
C VAL A 104 3.52 14.06 2.68
N ASN A 105 3.46 12.78 3.06
CA ASN A 105 4.13 11.69 2.36
C ASN A 105 3.25 11.02 1.29
N LEU A 106 2.00 11.45 1.12
CA LEU A 106 1.05 10.77 0.23
C LEU A 106 1.17 11.22 -1.22
N TRP A 107 1.44 12.51 -1.47
CA TRP A 107 1.56 13.02 -2.84
C TRP A 107 2.66 12.32 -3.67
N PRO A 108 3.84 11.99 -3.11
CA PRO A 108 4.85 11.17 -3.78
C PRO A 108 4.40 9.78 -4.24
N LEU A 109 3.31 9.25 -3.67
CA LEU A 109 2.78 7.94 -4.06
C LEU A 109 1.92 8.01 -5.32
N CYS A 110 1.39 9.19 -5.65
CA CYS A 110 0.44 9.38 -6.73
C CYS A 110 1.17 9.52 -8.08
N ARG A 111 1.45 8.41 -8.75
CA ARG A 111 2.21 8.41 -10.01
C ARG A 111 1.42 8.99 -11.18
N THR A 112 0.09 8.94 -11.10
CA THR A 112 -0.82 9.60 -12.05
C THR A 112 -0.57 11.11 -12.12
N ARG A 113 0.11 11.71 -11.12
CA ARG A 113 0.58 13.11 -11.22
C ARG A 113 1.53 13.40 -12.37
N TYR A 114 2.19 12.39 -12.93
CA TYR A 114 3.09 12.57 -14.08
C TYR A 114 2.57 11.90 -15.35
N CYS A 115 1.92 10.75 -15.24
CA CYS A 115 1.48 9.96 -16.39
C CYS A 115 0.34 9.00 -16.02
N ASP A 116 -0.57 8.77 -16.95
CA ASP A 116 -1.79 7.97 -16.76
C ASP A 116 -1.49 6.53 -16.35
N ASP A 117 -0.49 5.93 -17.00
CA ASP A 117 -0.04 4.55 -16.74
C ASP A 117 0.81 4.41 -15.47
N GLY A 118 1.00 5.50 -14.70
CA GLY A 118 1.84 5.54 -13.51
C GLY A 118 1.66 4.36 -12.55
N PRO A 119 0.41 3.99 -12.19
CA PRO A 119 0.14 2.84 -11.33
C PRO A 119 0.53 1.47 -11.89
N GLU A 120 0.72 1.35 -13.21
CA GLU A 120 1.11 0.11 -13.89
C GLU A 120 2.63 -0.06 -14.00
N ILE A 121 3.36 1.06 -13.95
CA ILE A 121 4.82 1.05 -14.09
C ILE A 121 5.44 0.29 -12.91
N ASP A 122 6.30 -0.70 -13.20
CA ASP A 122 7.03 -1.45 -12.17
C ASP A 122 7.92 -0.52 -11.33
N ASP A 123 8.05 -0.81 -10.03
CA ASP A 123 8.81 0.02 -9.08
C ASP A 123 10.28 0.20 -9.49
N ARG A 124 10.88 -0.79 -10.18
CA ARG A 124 12.26 -0.69 -10.67
C ARG A 124 12.38 0.31 -11.79
N ILE A 125 11.42 0.29 -12.73
CA ILE A 125 11.36 1.24 -13.84
C ILE A 125 11.06 2.63 -13.29
N TRP A 126 10.06 2.75 -12.41
CA TRP A 126 9.70 4.02 -11.77
C TRP A 126 10.88 4.70 -11.10
N THR A 127 11.70 3.94 -10.37
CA THR A 127 12.88 4.46 -9.67
C THR A 127 13.90 5.09 -10.61
N VAL A 128 13.97 4.62 -11.87
CA VAL A 128 14.88 5.16 -12.90
C VAL A 128 14.30 6.41 -13.55
N ILE A 129 13.01 6.42 -13.87
CA ILE A 129 12.42 7.48 -14.72
C ILE A 129 11.81 8.64 -13.93
N LYS A 130 11.48 8.46 -12.65
CA LYS A 130 10.70 9.45 -11.87
C LYS A 130 11.31 10.85 -11.83
N ASP A 131 12.64 10.95 -11.86
CA ASP A 131 13.37 12.22 -11.75
C ASP A 131 13.47 12.93 -13.11
N GLU A 132 13.17 12.22 -14.21
CA GLU A 132 13.12 12.76 -15.57
C GLU A 132 11.75 13.31 -15.93
N LEU A 133 10.69 12.84 -15.25
CA LEU A 133 9.32 13.29 -15.44
C LEU A 133 9.15 14.72 -14.93
N LYS A 134 8.72 15.60 -15.83
CA LYS A 134 8.46 17.01 -15.55
C LYS A 134 6.99 17.30 -15.76
N ASN A 135 6.53 18.39 -15.14
CA ASN A 135 5.15 18.89 -15.21
C ASN A 135 4.18 18.02 -14.39
N GLU A 136 4.23 18.18 -13.07
CA GLU A 136 3.22 17.61 -12.18
C GLU A 136 1.85 18.19 -12.50
N ARG A 137 0.86 17.30 -12.68
CA ARG A 137 -0.55 17.64 -12.79
C ARG A 137 -1.08 18.10 -11.43
N THR A 138 -2.12 18.93 -11.45
CA THR A 138 -2.80 19.38 -10.22
C THR A 138 -3.61 18.24 -9.61
N LEU A 139 -3.86 18.30 -8.30
CA LEU A 139 -4.56 17.24 -7.57
C LEU A 139 -5.95 16.93 -8.16
N ASP A 140 -6.70 17.96 -8.55
CA ASP A 140 -8.02 17.80 -9.13
C ASP A 140 -7.98 17.04 -10.48
N THR A 141 -7.00 17.34 -11.33
CA THR A 141 -6.74 16.59 -12.57
C THR A 141 -6.36 15.15 -12.28
N VAL A 142 -5.43 14.92 -11.35
CA VAL A 142 -4.99 13.56 -10.98
C VAL A 142 -6.13 12.71 -10.44
N ILE A 143 -7.02 13.29 -9.62
CA ILE A 143 -8.19 12.58 -9.11
C ILE A 143 -9.11 12.17 -10.27
N ALA A 144 -9.36 13.08 -11.21
CA ALA A 144 -10.24 12.82 -12.35
C ALA A 144 -9.65 11.75 -13.28
N GLU A 145 -8.37 11.84 -13.62
CA GLU A 145 -7.67 10.88 -14.48
C GLU A 145 -7.51 9.51 -13.80
N PHE A 146 -7.21 9.46 -12.50
CA PHE A 146 -7.09 8.20 -11.79
C PHE A 146 -8.43 7.45 -11.75
N GLU A 147 -9.53 8.15 -11.46
CA GLU A 147 -10.87 7.57 -11.50
C GLU A 147 -11.22 7.10 -12.93
N ALA A 148 -10.92 7.93 -13.92
CA ALA A 148 -11.11 7.64 -15.34
C ALA A 148 -10.41 6.35 -15.77
N ASN A 149 -9.13 6.22 -15.44
CA ASN A 149 -8.33 5.05 -15.79
C ASN A 149 -8.87 3.78 -15.14
N LEU A 150 -9.32 3.85 -13.89
CA LEU A 150 -9.96 2.71 -13.25
C LEU A 150 -11.30 2.32 -13.88
N LEU A 151 -12.11 3.30 -14.30
CA LEU A 151 -13.36 3.01 -15.03
C LEU A 151 -13.07 2.34 -16.38
N LEU A 152 -12.02 2.78 -17.10
CA LEU A 152 -11.57 2.13 -18.34
C LEU A 152 -11.08 0.71 -18.07
N ALA A 153 -10.19 0.53 -17.09
CA ALA A 153 -9.66 -0.78 -16.73
C ALA A 153 -10.79 -1.77 -16.38
N GLN A 154 -11.80 -1.32 -15.61
CA GLN A 154 -12.99 -2.12 -15.32
C GLN A 154 -13.80 -2.46 -16.58
N HIS A 155 -13.98 -1.51 -17.49
CA HIS A 155 -14.72 -1.70 -18.73
C HIS A 155 -14.05 -2.73 -19.65
N TYR A 156 -12.72 -2.66 -19.76
CA TYR A 156 -11.92 -3.55 -20.61
C TYR A 156 -11.48 -4.84 -19.90
N GLY A 157 -11.72 -4.97 -18.59
CA GLY A 157 -11.30 -6.13 -17.81
C GLY A 157 -9.79 -6.19 -17.57
N GLU A 158 -9.12 -5.04 -17.54
CA GLU A 158 -7.69 -4.94 -17.27
C GLU A 158 -7.40 -5.16 -15.78
N PRO A 159 -6.30 -5.86 -15.45
CA PRO A 159 -6.00 -6.24 -14.07
C PRO A 159 -5.54 -5.05 -13.24
N LEU A 160 -6.15 -4.87 -12.07
CA LEU A 160 -5.67 -3.85 -11.11
C LEU A 160 -4.50 -4.36 -10.28
N THR A 161 -3.69 -3.43 -9.77
CA THR A 161 -2.47 -3.73 -9.02
C THR A 161 -2.54 -3.21 -7.58
N ILE A 162 -1.66 -3.67 -6.69
CA ILE A 162 -1.53 -3.09 -5.33
C ILE A 162 -1.17 -1.61 -5.39
N ARG A 163 -0.49 -1.18 -6.47
CA ARG A 163 -0.14 0.23 -6.70
C ARG A 163 -1.39 1.07 -6.96
N HIS A 164 -2.33 0.60 -7.78
CA HIS A 164 -3.65 1.25 -7.93
C HIS A 164 -4.36 1.42 -6.58
N LEU A 165 -4.39 0.36 -5.77
CA LEU A 165 -4.99 0.43 -4.43
C LEU A 165 -4.29 1.47 -3.54
N SER A 166 -2.96 1.46 -3.52
CA SER A 166 -2.16 2.36 -2.67
C SER A 166 -2.33 3.82 -3.10
N GLU A 167 -2.34 4.08 -4.41
CA GLU A 167 -2.58 5.41 -4.98
C GLU A 167 -4.01 5.89 -4.70
N GLY A 168 -5.02 5.02 -4.85
CA GLY A 168 -6.41 5.35 -4.52
C GLY A 168 -6.59 5.73 -3.04
N ILE A 169 -5.97 4.98 -2.12
CA ILE A 169 -5.97 5.32 -0.69
C ILE A 169 -5.25 6.66 -0.44
N ALA A 170 -4.09 6.88 -1.07
CA ALA A 170 -3.32 8.12 -0.92
C ALA A 170 -4.12 9.34 -1.41
N LEU A 171 -4.70 9.27 -2.61
CA LEU A 171 -5.54 10.31 -3.19
C LEU A 171 -6.78 10.58 -2.34
N PHE A 172 -7.44 9.53 -1.85
CA PHE A 172 -8.60 9.66 -0.98
C PHE A 172 -8.27 10.43 0.31
N ARG A 173 -7.17 10.06 0.98
CA ARG A 173 -6.72 10.76 2.19
C ARG A 173 -6.25 12.19 1.90
N LEU A 174 -5.55 12.43 0.80
CA LEU A 174 -5.12 13.77 0.37
C LEU A 174 -6.31 14.66 0.06
N TYR A 175 -7.30 14.14 -0.67
CA TYR A 175 -8.55 14.85 -0.97
C TYR A 175 -9.20 15.32 0.32
N HIS A 176 -9.41 14.44 1.31
CA HIS A 176 -10.03 14.83 2.57
C HIS A 176 -9.17 15.82 3.39
N HIS A 177 -7.85 15.63 3.40
CA HIS A 177 -6.94 16.53 4.11
C HIS A 177 -6.98 17.96 3.53
N ILE A 178 -6.95 18.08 2.20
CA ILE A 178 -6.95 19.37 1.52
C ILE A 178 -8.36 19.97 1.46
N ASN A 179 -9.40 19.16 1.28
CA ASN A 179 -10.79 19.63 1.24
C ASN A 179 -11.24 20.24 2.58
N ALA A 180 -10.63 19.83 3.69
CA ALA A 180 -10.81 20.46 4.99
C ALA A 180 -10.23 21.90 5.08
N LEU A 181 -9.28 22.24 4.19
CA LEU A 181 -8.60 23.53 4.15
C LEU A 181 -9.11 24.43 3.02
N THR A 182 -9.42 23.86 1.86
CA THR A 182 -9.88 24.56 0.67
C THR A 182 -10.79 23.66 -0.15
N ARG A 183 -11.85 24.20 -0.73
CA ARG A 183 -12.80 23.41 -1.51
C ARG A 183 -12.12 22.90 -2.79
N ILE A 184 -12.00 21.58 -2.91
CA ILE A 184 -11.56 20.93 -4.15
C ILE A 184 -12.78 20.72 -5.04
N ASN A 185 -12.63 20.94 -6.34
CA ASN A 185 -13.66 20.67 -7.33
C ASN A 185 -13.70 19.17 -7.72
N ALA A 186 -13.82 18.28 -6.73
CA ALA A 186 -13.94 16.83 -6.89
C ALA A 186 -14.90 16.30 -5.82
N ASP A 187 -15.64 15.24 -6.11
CA ASP A 187 -16.38 14.50 -5.08
C ASP A 187 -15.56 13.29 -4.62
N GLY A 188 -15.37 13.15 -3.30
CA GLY A 188 -14.60 12.03 -2.74
C GLY A 188 -15.21 10.64 -3.03
N ALA A 189 -16.42 10.61 -3.61
CA ALA A 189 -17.13 9.40 -4.00
C ALA A 189 -16.38 8.57 -5.04
N GLY A 190 -15.81 9.20 -6.09
CA GLY A 190 -15.08 8.50 -7.13
C GLY A 190 -13.83 7.77 -6.63
N LEU A 191 -13.11 8.41 -5.70
CA LEU A 191 -11.94 7.83 -5.04
C LEU A 191 -12.34 6.67 -4.11
N TYR A 192 -13.44 6.80 -3.37
CA TYR A 192 -13.96 5.71 -2.56
C TYR A 192 -14.32 4.49 -3.44
N GLN A 193 -15.03 4.71 -4.54
CA GLN A 193 -15.39 3.65 -5.49
C GLN A 193 -14.16 3.01 -6.12
N SER A 194 -13.15 3.81 -6.45
CA SER A 194 -11.85 3.35 -6.96
C SER A 194 -11.17 2.39 -5.98
N ILE A 195 -11.19 2.68 -4.68
CA ILE A 195 -10.65 1.78 -3.64
C ILE A 195 -11.47 0.50 -3.55
N VAL A 196 -12.80 0.59 -3.56
CA VAL A 196 -13.69 -0.57 -3.54
C VAL A 196 -13.49 -1.46 -4.78
N ALA A 197 -13.29 -0.84 -5.94
CA ALA A 197 -12.96 -1.53 -7.20
C ALA A 197 -11.65 -2.31 -7.09
N CYS A 198 -10.60 -1.67 -6.57
CA CYS A 198 -9.33 -2.33 -6.33
C CYS A 198 -9.48 -3.52 -5.36
N LEU A 199 -10.26 -3.38 -4.29
CA LEU A 199 -10.51 -4.46 -3.34
C LEU A 199 -11.37 -5.60 -3.91
N ALA A 200 -12.13 -5.36 -4.97
CA ALA A 200 -12.92 -6.38 -5.66
C ALA A 200 -12.12 -7.09 -6.76
N ASP A 201 -10.99 -6.53 -7.20
CA ASP A 201 -10.13 -7.15 -8.21
C ASP A 201 -9.46 -8.42 -7.68
N ILE A 202 -9.50 -9.49 -8.49
CA ILE A 202 -9.01 -10.81 -8.11
C ILE A 202 -7.49 -10.84 -7.89
N ASN A 203 -6.72 -10.08 -8.66
CA ASN A 203 -5.27 -10.01 -8.58
C ASN A 203 -4.85 -9.27 -7.31
N VAL A 204 -5.53 -8.16 -7.02
CA VAL A 204 -5.34 -7.42 -5.76
C VAL A 204 -5.70 -8.32 -4.57
N CYS A 205 -6.88 -8.94 -4.58
CA CYS A 205 -7.32 -9.86 -3.52
C CYS A 205 -6.29 -10.95 -3.24
N HIS A 206 -5.86 -11.64 -4.30
CA HIS A 206 -4.87 -12.71 -4.19
C HIS A 206 -3.57 -12.18 -3.60
N LYS A 207 -3.07 -11.04 -4.09
CA LYS A 207 -1.81 -10.48 -3.62
C LYS A 207 -1.86 -10.05 -2.16
N LEU A 208 -2.93 -9.39 -1.72
CA LEU A 208 -3.14 -9.02 -0.32
C LEU A 208 -3.20 -10.25 0.60
N ASN A 209 -3.82 -11.34 0.13
CA ASN A 209 -3.90 -12.59 0.87
C ASN A 209 -2.51 -13.23 1.06
N GLU A 210 -1.66 -13.22 0.03
CA GLU A 210 -0.27 -13.67 0.13
C GLU A 210 0.52 -12.88 1.17
N ILE A 211 0.35 -11.55 1.20
CA ILE A 211 1.13 -10.65 2.05
C ILE A 211 0.79 -10.87 3.53
N VAL A 212 -0.46 -10.69 3.95
CA VAL A 212 -0.82 -10.75 5.39
C VAL A 212 -2.18 -11.39 5.66
N GLY A 213 -2.98 -11.59 4.62
CA GLY A 213 -4.39 -11.99 4.71
C GLY A 213 -5.29 -10.81 4.37
N PHE A 214 -6.22 -11.04 3.44
CA PHE A 214 -7.10 -10.01 2.87
C PHE A 214 -7.89 -9.26 3.96
N ASP A 215 -8.55 -9.99 4.86
CA ASP A 215 -9.42 -9.42 5.90
C ASP A 215 -8.73 -8.39 6.80
N ARG A 216 -7.44 -8.60 7.11
CA ARG A 216 -6.66 -7.68 7.96
C ARG A 216 -6.39 -6.36 7.26
N ILE A 217 -6.07 -6.41 5.97
CA ILE A 217 -5.82 -5.21 5.17
C ILE A 217 -7.14 -4.50 4.90
N GLN A 218 -8.18 -5.23 4.52
CA GLN A 218 -9.50 -4.68 4.30
C GLN A 218 -10.04 -3.96 5.55
N SER A 219 -9.88 -4.55 6.74
CA SER A 219 -10.24 -3.90 8.01
C SER A 219 -9.45 -2.62 8.26
N ALA A 220 -8.14 -2.61 7.95
CA ALA A 220 -7.30 -1.42 8.10
C ALA A 220 -7.72 -0.31 7.12
N ILE A 221 -8.03 -0.66 5.87
CA ILE A 221 -8.53 0.27 4.85
C ILE A 221 -9.86 0.88 5.30
N TYR A 222 -10.84 0.07 5.71
CA TYR A 222 -12.11 0.59 6.19
C TYR A 222 -11.95 1.46 7.44
N GLY A 223 -11.02 1.14 8.34
CA GLY A 223 -10.70 2.01 9.48
C GLY A 223 -10.24 3.40 9.04
N VAL A 224 -9.44 3.50 7.97
CA VAL A 224 -9.01 4.79 7.42
C VAL A 224 -10.17 5.52 6.73
N ILE A 225 -10.99 4.79 5.97
CA ILE A 225 -12.06 5.35 5.15
C ILE A 225 -13.27 5.79 5.99
N GLN A 226 -13.72 4.97 6.96
CA GLN A 226 -14.90 5.26 7.79
C GLN A 226 -14.69 6.43 8.74
N ASN A 227 -13.44 6.77 9.06
CA ASN A 227 -13.11 7.97 9.84
C ASN A 227 -13.35 9.27 9.04
N LEU A 228 -13.61 9.15 7.73
CA LEU A 228 -13.85 10.28 6.84
C LEU A 228 -15.33 10.21 6.41
N GLU A 229 -16.09 11.29 6.61
CA GLU A 229 -17.51 11.33 6.26
C GLU A 229 -17.69 11.21 4.74
N ILE A 230 -18.29 10.11 4.27
CA ILE A 230 -18.55 9.85 2.84
C ILE A 230 -20.04 9.58 2.64
N PRO A 231 -20.68 10.18 1.62
CA PRO A 231 -21.96 9.71 1.11
C PRO A 231 -21.78 8.34 0.45
N LEU A 232 -22.26 7.28 1.10
CA LEU A 232 -22.04 5.87 0.72
C LEU A 232 -22.88 5.37 -0.46
N GLU A 233 -23.49 6.26 -1.24
CA GLU A 233 -24.30 5.83 -2.37
C GLU A 233 -23.41 5.29 -3.49
N ARG A 234 -23.63 4.03 -3.85
CA ARG A 234 -22.98 3.40 -5.00
C ARG A 234 -23.58 3.99 -6.27
N ILE A 235 -22.91 5.00 -6.80
CA ILE A 235 -23.14 5.56 -8.14
C ILE A 235 -22.62 4.54 -9.17
N ASP A 236 -23.37 4.30 -10.25
CA ASP A 236 -22.93 3.39 -11.32
C ASP A 236 -21.85 4.03 -12.21
N SER A 237 -21.06 3.19 -12.89
CA SER A 237 -19.91 3.62 -13.69
C SER A 237 -20.26 4.61 -14.81
N LYS A 238 -21.47 4.55 -15.38
CA LYS A 238 -21.89 5.49 -16.44
C LYS A 238 -22.14 6.87 -15.84
N SER A 239 -22.87 6.93 -14.73
CA SER A 239 -23.10 8.18 -14.00
C SER A 239 -21.79 8.80 -13.51
N ARG A 240 -20.80 7.99 -13.08
CA ARG A 240 -19.45 8.49 -12.76
C ARG A 240 -18.74 9.08 -13.97
N TRP A 241 -18.86 8.44 -15.13
CA TRP A 241 -18.26 8.98 -16.35
C TRP A 241 -18.80 10.35 -16.73
N GLU A 242 -20.11 10.56 -16.59
CA GLU A 242 -20.76 11.84 -16.86
C GLU A 242 -20.25 12.95 -15.93
N VAL A 243 -19.97 12.64 -14.66
CA VAL A 243 -19.37 13.59 -13.69
C VAL A 243 -17.94 13.99 -14.07
N LEU A 244 -17.19 13.08 -14.71
CA LEU A 244 -15.82 13.33 -15.13
C LEU A 244 -15.72 14.09 -16.46
N GLY A 245 -16.75 14.04 -17.31
CA GLY A 245 -16.73 14.58 -18.67
C GLY A 245 -16.24 16.03 -18.77
N ASP A 246 -16.76 16.91 -17.91
CA ASP A 246 -16.35 18.33 -17.88
C ASP A 246 -14.90 18.53 -17.44
N ARG A 247 -14.37 17.61 -16.62
CA ARG A 247 -13.02 17.67 -16.02
C ARG A 247 -11.95 17.06 -16.92
N LEU A 248 -12.36 16.21 -17.85
CA LEU A 248 -11.52 15.55 -18.84
C LEU A 248 -11.71 16.13 -20.25
N ALA A 249 -12.42 17.25 -20.39
CA ALA A 249 -12.71 17.87 -21.69
C ALA A 249 -11.44 18.13 -22.53
N TRP A 250 -10.30 18.40 -21.89
CA TRP A 250 -8.98 18.58 -22.52
C TRP A 250 -8.38 17.31 -23.13
N VAL A 251 -8.87 16.11 -22.79
CA VAL A 251 -8.46 14.83 -23.40
C VAL A 251 -9.03 14.69 -24.81
N SER A 252 -10.13 15.39 -25.12
CA SER A 252 -10.80 15.39 -26.44
C SER A 252 -10.05 16.17 -27.53
N GLU A 253 -9.02 16.94 -27.15
CA GLU A 253 -8.26 17.83 -28.04
C GLU A 253 -6.86 17.26 -28.39
N ARG A 254 -6.55 16.01 -28.03
CA ARG A 254 -5.30 15.32 -28.36
C ARG A 254 -5.45 14.27 -29.45
#